data_AF-A0A6L5B6R0-F1
#
_entry.id   AF-A0A6L5B6R0-F1
#
_cell.length_a   1.000
_cell.length_b   1.000
_cell.length_c   1.000
_cell.angle_alpha   90.00
_cell.angle_beta   90.00
_cell.angle_gamma   90.00
#
_symmetry.space_group_name_H-M   'P 1'
#
loop_
_entity.id
_entity.type
_entity.pdbx_description
1 polymer ?
#
loop_
_entity_poly.entity_id
_entity_poly.type
_entity_poly.pdbx_seq_one_letter_code
_entity_poly.pdbx_strand_id
1 'polypeptide(L)'
;MASFNFYQTPSTPSPTEWDVFLSFRGIDTRHTFADHLYNALDSMSIKTFRDTPELQSGEVIARALPDAIRKSKTYIIILSENYGSSRWCLDELVEIFDYSETMKRLVIPIFFKIEPAVVEHRKGKFAEAFEKHATRYDICTLAKWRVALETVGKISGHTVREKMYETDSIKEIVDRILFEIDPKTLDVPKYSVGLDSRVEDITALFRRKSKDTKSFIRIGIHGMAGVGKTTLAIAVFNQNYHRFQGSCFLANVREESETEKGKVRLQKQLVNDILKRKKYEINNVQSGIELIRSKICSRKVLIVVDDLDDPSPLEFLEGPFHMESIIIITTRNEDLLDTIKAEARYKVNELGNAESRHLLPSMHLERI
;
A
#
# COMPACT_ATOMS: atom_id res chain seq x y z
N MET A 1 0.35 -37.12 40.83
CA MET A 1 -0.14 -36.37 39.66
C MET A 1 -0.14 -34.90 40.02
N ALA A 2 0.87 -34.15 39.57
CA ALA A 2 0.90 -32.70 39.66
C ALA A 2 1.32 -32.19 38.29
N SER A 3 0.35 -31.70 37.51
CA SER A 3 0.56 -31.16 36.18
C SER A 3 0.87 -29.67 36.31
N PHE A 4 2.10 -29.28 36.01
CA PHE A 4 2.47 -27.88 35.86
C PHE A 4 2.02 -27.40 34.47
N ASN A 5 0.93 -26.63 34.43
CA ASN A 5 0.54 -25.85 33.24
C ASN A 5 1.37 -24.56 33.23
N PHE A 6 2.35 -24.48 32.34
CA PHE A 6 2.96 -23.21 31.97
C PHE A 6 2.01 -22.46 31.04
N TYR A 7 1.38 -21.41 31.54
CA TYR A 7 0.69 -20.43 30.71
C TYR A 7 1.72 -19.70 29.86
N GLN A 8 1.75 -19.99 28.56
CA GLN A 8 2.46 -19.18 27.57
C GLN A 8 1.73 -17.84 27.43
N THR A 9 2.36 -16.78 27.91
CA THR A 9 1.95 -15.41 27.59
C THR A 9 2.14 -15.14 26.09
N PRO A 10 1.20 -14.46 25.41
CA PRO A 10 1.37 -14.09 24.01
C PRO A 10 2.61 -13.20 23.88
N SER A 11 3.55 -13.61 23.02
CA SER A 11 4.75 -12.85 22.72
C SER A 11 4.35 -11.51 22.08
N THR A 12 4.75 -10.42 22.71
CA THR A 12 4.74 -9.10 22.08
C THR A 12 5.61 -9.17 20.80
N PRO A 13 5.10 -8.72 19.64
CA PRO A 13 5.89 -8.75 18.41
C PRO A 13 7.12 -7.85 18.59
N SER A 14 8.31 -8.43 18.41
CA SER A 14 9.55 -7.65 18.43
C SER A 14 9.48 -6.54 17.38
N PRO A 15 9.99 -5.32 17.66
CA PRO A 15 9.99 -4.24 16.67
C PRO A 15 10.69 -4.72 15.40
N THR A 16 9.96 -4.66 14.28
CA THR A 16 10.48 -4.98 12.96
C THR A 16 11.37 -3.85 12.49
N GLU A 17 12.58 -4.19 12.06
CA GLU A 17 13.62 -3.22 11.66
C GLU A 17 13.48 -2.84 10.18
N TRP A 18 12.95 -3.78 9.38
CA TRP A 18 12.82 -3.68 7.95
C TRP A 18 11.37 -3.91 7.52
N ASP A 19 10.92 -3.14 6.53
CA ASP A 19 9.62 -3.34 5.90
C ASP A 19 9.71 -4.52 4.91
N VAL A 20 10.79 -4.59 4.14
CA VAL A 20 11.01 -5.61 3.11
C VAL A 20 12.38 -6.26 3.25
N PHE A 21 12.46 -7.58 3.11
CA PHE A 21 13.70 -8.30 2.79
C PHE A 21 13.71 -8.67 1.30
N LEU A 22 14.76 -8.30 0.59
CA LEU A 22 14.91 -8.56 -0.85
C LEU A 22 15.95 -9.68 -1.09
N SER A 23 15.46 -10.88 -1.41
CA SER A 23 16.29 -12.02 -1.81
C SER A 23 16.39 -12.10 -3.34
N PHE A 24 17.61 -12.28 -3.86
CA PHE A 24 17.86 -12.34 -5.30
C PHE A 24 19.22 -12.96 -5.61
N ARG A 25 19.36 -13.48 -6.83
CA ARG A 25 20.66 -13.92 -7.33
C ARG A 25 21.49 -12.71 -7.77
N GLY A 26 22.48 -12.34 -6.96
CA GLY A 26 23.31 -11.15 -7.21
C GLY A 26 23.95 -11.11 -8.61
N ILE A 27 24.41 -12.23 -9.15
CA ILE A 27 25.05 -12.26 -10.47
C ILE A 27 24.07 -11.98 -11.63
N ASP A 28 22.77 -12.25 -11.42
CA ASP A 28 21.75 -12.16 -12.47
C ASP A 28 21.06 -10.78 -12.47
N THR A 29 20.77 -10.23 -11.28
CA THR A 29 19.85 -9.08 -11.16
C THR A 29 20.37 -7.90 -10.36
N ARG A 30 21.55 -7.99 -9.72
CA ARG A 30 22.04 -6.98 -8.75
C ARG A 30 22.11 -5.57 -9.30
N HIS A 31 22.71 -5.41 -10.48
CA HIS A 31 22.93 -4.10 -11.11
C HIS A 31 21.87 -3.76 -12.17
N THR A 32 20.76 -4.51 -12.18
CA THR A 32 19.69 -4.36 -13.16
C THR A 32 18.35 -4.29 -12.40
N PHE A 33 17.52 -5.32 -12.51
CA PHE A 33 16.17 -5.33 -11.97
C PHE A 33 16.12 -5.14 -10.45
N ALA A 34 17.03 -5.79 -9.70
CA ALA A 34 17.03 -5.69 -8.23
C ALA A 34 17.44 -4.30 -7.74
N ASP A 35 18.38 -3.62 -8.43
CA ASP A 35 18.75 -2.24 -8.10
C ASP A 35 17.61 -1.27 -8.36
N HIS A 36 16.97 -1.38 -9.52
CA HIS A 36 15.84 -0.52 -9.87
C HIS A 36 14.64 -0.73 -8.94
N LEU A 37 14.35 -1.98 -8.56
CA LEU A 37 13.30 -2.29 -7.60
C LEU A 37 13.63 -1.72 -6.21
N TYR A 38 14.86 -1.89 -5.74
CA TYR A 38 15.32 -1.32 -4.47
C TYR A 38 15.16 0.20 -4.44
N ASN A 39 15.64 0.90 -5.48
CA ASN A 39 15.52 2.36 -5.58
C ASN A 39 14.06 2.82 -5.64
N ALA A 40 13.18 2.05 -6.29
CA ALA A 40 11.76 2.37 -6.35
C ALA A 40 11.09 2.21 -4.98
N LEU A 41 11.42 1.17 -4.21
CA LEU A 41 10.96 0.98 -2.83
C LEU A 41 11.46 2.10 -1.90
N ASP A 42 12.76 2.44 -1.98
CA ASP A 42 13.37 3.52 -1.20
C ASP A 42 12.73 4.89 -1.51
N SER A 43 12.42 5.15 -2.79
CA SER A 43 11.72 6.38 -3.20
C SER A 43 10.33 6.54 -2.59
N MET A 44 9.73 5.43 -2.10
CA MET A 44 8.46 5.39 -1.38
C MET A 44 8.64 5.30 0.14
N SER A 45 9.87 5.49 0.65
CA SER A 45 10.23 5.37 2.07
C SER A 45 10.02 3.98 2.68
N ILE A 46 10.04 2.93 1.85
CA ILE A 46 9.93 1.53 2.31
C ILE A 46 11.32 1.04 2.70
N LYS A 47 11.54 0.78 4.00
CA LYS A 47 12.85 0.32 4.50
C LYS A 47 13.13 -1.09 4.03
N THR A 48 14.01 -1.21 3.05
CA THR A 48 14.31 -2.49 2.39
C THR A 48 15.71 -2.97 2.77
N PHE A 49 15.81 -4.18 3.32
CA PHE A 49 17.08 -4.88 3.44
C PHE A 49 17.43 -5.53 2.10
N ARG A 50 18.61 -5.23 1.56
CA ARG A 50 19.13 -5.76 0.30
C ARG A 50 20.48 -6.41 0.54
N ASP A 51 20.67 -7.63 0.04
CA ASP A 51 21.95 -8.33 0.08
C ASP A 51 23.01 -7.66 -0.84
N THR A 52 23.92 -6.84 -0.27
CA THR A 52 25.01 -6.17 -0.99
C THR A 52 26.34 -6.92 -0.94
N PRO A 53 27.19 -6.82 -1.99
CA PRO A 53 28.46 -7.54 -2.05
C PRO A 53 29.52 -7.06 -1.03
N GLU A 54 29.37 -5.91 -0.36
CA GLU A 54 30.25 -5.59 0.80
C GLU A 54 30.05 -6.56 1.98
N LEU A 55 28.97 -7.35 1.98
CA LEU A 55 28.71 -8.43 2.93
C LEU A 55 29.57 -9.70 2.65
N GLN A 56 30.42 -9.69 1.62
CA GLN A 56 31.17 -10.86 1.14
C GLN A 56 32.53 -11.12 1.83
N SER A 57 32.88 -10.38 2.90
CA SER A 57 34.15 -10.58 3.61
C SER A 57 33.97 -10.76 5.13
N GLY A 58 33.72 -12.00 5.56
CA GLY A 58 34.06 -12.45 6.93
C GLY A 58 32.95 -13.14 7.72
N GLU A 59 33.38 -14.07 8.60
CA GLU A 59 32.59 -14.94 9.50
C GLU A 59 31.60 -14.20 10.45
N VAL A 60 31.69 -12.87 10.55
CA VAL A 60 30.81 -12.03 11.38
C VAL A 60 29.41 -11.87 10.75
N ILE A 61 29.27 -12.09 9.44
CA ILE A 61 28.12 -11.67 8.63
C ILE A 61 27.09 -12.80 8.41
N ALA A 62 27.50 -14.07 8.50
CA ALA A 62 26.59 -15.22 8.51
C ALA A 62 25.54 -15.17 9.64
N ARG A 63 25.75 -14.31 10.66
CA ARG A 63 24.82 -14.09 11.77
C ARG A 63 23.80 -12.96 11.51
N ALA A 64 24.07 -12.03 10.61
CA ALA A 64 23.21 -10.86 10.39
C ALA A 64 22.02 -11.16 9.46
N LEU A 65 22.18 -12.12 8.55
CA LEU A 65 21.16 -12.46 7.56
C LEU A 65 19.90 -13.12 8.16
N PRO A 66 20.03 -14.14 9.03
CA PRO A 66 18.86 -14.73 9.68
C PRO A 66 18.12 -13.71 10.55
N ASP A 67 18.87 -12.78 11.17
CA ASP A 67 18.27 -11.68 11.93
C ASP A 67 17.54 -10.67 11.04
N ALA A 68 18.08 -10.34 9.85
CA ALA A 68 17.39 -9.46 8.90
C ALA A 68 16.10 -10.10 8.39
N ILE A 69 16.11 -11.39 8.03
CA ILE A 69 14.92 -12.16 7.66
C ILE A 69 13.91 -12.12 8.82
N ARG A 70 14.35 -12.48 10.03
CA ARG A 70 13.51 -12.45 11.24
C ARG A 70 12.96 -11.07 11.58
N LYS A 71 13.63 -9.97 11.23
CA LYS A 71 13.17 -8.60 11.54
C LYS A 71 12.42 -7.91 10.38
N SER A 72 12.18 -8.59 9.26
CA SER A 72 11.50 -8.03 8.09
C SER A 72 10.01 -8.34 8.05
N LYS A 73 9.13 -7.38 7.73
CA LYS A 73 7.67 -7.61 7.68
C LYS A 73 7.21 -8.42 6.46
N THR A 74 7.87 -8.22 5.32
CA THR A 74 7.52 -8.82 4.03
C THR A 74 8.78 -9.34 3.33
N TYR A 75 8.64 -10.42 2.57
CA TYR A 75 9.73 -11.02 1.79
C TYR A 75 9.46 -10.89 0.30
N ILE A 76 10.43 -10.36 -0.45
CA ILE A 76 10.42 -10.36 -1.92
C ILE A 76 11.52 -11.29 -2.40
N ILE A 77 11.17 -12.23 -3.28
CA ILE A 77 12.11 -13.21 -3.82
C ILE A 77 12.17 -13.07 -5.34
N ILE A 78 13.30 -12.59 -5.87
CA ILE A 78 13.53 -12.48 -7.31
C ILE A 78 14.14 -13.78 -7.82
N LEU A 79 13.28 -14.65 -8.37
CA LEU A 79 13.64 -15.91 -8.98
C LEU A 79 14.12 -15.67 -10.41
N SER A 80 15.36 -16.05 -10.69
CA SER A 80 16.03 -15.94 -11.99
C SER A 80 16.53 -17.31 -12.43
N GLU A 81 16.96 -17.44 -13.69
CA GLU A 81 17.41 -18.71 -14.28
C GLU A 81 18.49 -19.41 -13.44
N ASN A 82 19.43 -18.67 -12.85
CA ASN A 82 20.52 -19.24 -12.05
C ASN A 82 20.31 -19.16 -10.54
N TYR A 83 19.11 -18.81 -10.06
CA TYR A 83 18.84 -18.70 -8.62
C TYR A 83 19.16 -20.01 -7.88
N GLY A 84 18.77 -21.16 -8.45
CA GLY A 84 19.03 -22.49 -7.89
C GLY A 84 20.49 -22.93 -7.88
N SER A 85 21.41 -22.16 -8.47
CA SER A 85 22.85 -22.47 -8.46
C SER A 85 23.59 -21.92 -7.22
N SER A 86 22.90 -21.19 -6.35
CA SER A 86 23.46 -20.49 -5.21
C SER A 86 22.93 -21.09 -3.90
N ARG A 87 23.79 -21.80 -3.16
CA ARG A 87 23.50 -22.27 -1.80
C ARG A 87 22.89 -21.17 -0.94
N TRP A 88 23.47 -19.97 -0.99
CA TRP A 88 23.02 -18.85 -0.18
C TRP A 88 21.56 -18.47 -0.47
N CYS A 89 21.19 -18.37 -1.75
CA CYS A 89 19.82 -18.05 -2.16
C CYS A 89 18.83 -19.16 -1.76
N LEU A 90 19.28 -20.42 -1.72
CA LEU A 90 18.46 -21.56 -1.33
C LEU A 90 18.32 -21.68 0.20
N ASP A 91 19.38 -21.41 0.95
CA ASP A 91 19.38 -21.36 2.41
C ASP A 91 18.50 -20.19 2.90
N GLU A 92 18.63 -19.00 2.30
CA GLU A 92 17.72 -17.86 2.52
C GLU A 92 16.26 -18.25 2.27
N LEU A 93 15.98 -18.95 1.17
CA LEU A 93 14.62 -19.32 0.80
C LEU A 93 13.99 -20.25 1.85
N VAL A 94 14.76 -21.19 2.40
CA VAL A 94 14.31 -22.07 3.48
C VAL A 94 14.00 -21.26 4.74
N GLU A 95 14.92 -20.37 5.16
CA GLU A 95 14.70 -19.54 6.35
C GLU A 95 13.50 -18.59 6.19
N ILE A 96 13.31 -18.01 5.00
CA ILE A 96 12.14 -17.18 4.69
C ILE A 96 10.86 -17.97 4.91
N PHE A 97 10.78 -19.22 4.44
CA PHE A 97 9.57 -20.02 4.63
C PHE A 97 9.35 -20.38 6.09
N ASP A 98 10.38 -20.78 6.82
CA ASP A 98 10.30 -21.07 8.26
C ASP A 98 9.74 -19.86 9.03
N TYR A 99 10.21 -18.64 8.74
CA TYR A 99 9.71 -17.41 9.37
C TYR A 99 8.35 -16.96 8.82
N SER A 100 8.07 -17.16 7.54
CA SER A 100 6.79 -16.77 6.95
C SER A 100 5.62 -17.57 7.54
N GLU A 101 5.82 -18.87 7.78
CA GLU A 101 4.81 -19.75 8.37
C GLU A 101 4.62 -19.44 9.86
N THR A 102 5.72 -19.31 10.60
CA THR A 102 5.66 -19.07 12.05
C THR A 102 5.15 -17.67 12.42
N MET A 103 5.51 -16.64 11.63
CA MET A 103 5.14 -15.25 11.90
C MET A 103 4.00 -14.72 11.01
N LYS A 104 3.42 -15.57 10.15
CA LYS A 104 2.35 -15.21 9.18
C LYS A 104 2.71 -14.00 8.31
N ARG A 105 3.94 -13.99 7.79
CA ARG A 105 4.45 -12.89 6.96
C ARG A 105 4.23 -13.15 5.49
N LEU A 106 4.01 -12.07 4.74
CA LEU A 106 3.75 -12.14 3.30
C LEU A 106 5.04 -12.45 2.53
N VAL A 107 4.94 -13.39 1.59
CA VAL A 107 5.98 -13.74 0.62
C VAL A 107 5.49 -13.38 -0.78
N ILE A 108 6.27 -12.57 -1.51
CA ILE A 108 5.97 -12.12 -2.87
C ILE A 108 7.05 -12.63 -3.82
N PRO A 109 6.80 -13.70 -4.58
CA PRO A 109 7.73 -14.13 -5.61
C PRO A 109 7.65 -13.25 -6.85
N ILE A 110 8.81 -12.91 -7.40
CA ILE A 110 8.99 -12.26 -8.70
C ILE A 110 9.72 -13.24 -9.60
N PHE A 111 9.04 -13.70 -10.65
CA PHE A 111 9.60 -14.62 -11.64
C PHE A 111 10.24 -13.79 -12.76
N PHE A 112 11.55 -13.55 -12.65
CA PHE A 112 12.30 -12.69 -13.56
C PHE A 112 12.82 -13.49 -14.75
N LYS A 113 12.18 -13.29 -15.92
CA LYS A 113 12.50 -13.95 -17.20
C LYS A 113 12.51 -15.48 -17.09
N ILE A 114 11.70 -16.02 -16.18
CA ILE A 114 11.47 -17.44 -15.94
C ILE A 114 9.99 -17.67 -15.66
N GLU A 115 9.46 -18.81 -16.08
CA GLU A 115 8.06 -19.18 -15.81
C GLU A 115 7.93 -19.85 -14.42
N PRO A 116 6.87 -19.59 -13.64
CA PRO A 116 6.68 -20.19 -12.31
C PRO A 116 6.77 -21.71 -12.29
N ALA A 117 6.16 -22.38 -13.28
CA ALA A 117 6.17 -23.83 -13.41
C ALA A 117 7.57 -24.42 -13.65
N VAL A 118 8.52 -23.62 -14.16
CA VAL A 118 9.92 -24.03 -14.33
C VAL A 118 10.62 -24.11 -12.97
N VAL A 119 10.30 -23.18 -12.06
CA VAL A 119 10.82 -23.18 -10.68
C VAL A 119 10.14 -24.28 -9.87
N GLU A 120 8.81 -24.36 -9.89
CA GLU A 120 8.01 -25.33 -9.13
C GLU A 120 8.44 -26.77 -9.42
N HIS A 121 8.52 -27.12 -10.70
CA HIS A 121 8.85 -28.47 -11.12
C HIS A 121 10.33 -28.69 -11.42
N ARG A 122 11.17 -27.66 -11.24
CA ARG A 122 12.61 -27.69 -11.53
C ARG A 122 12.87 -28.24 -12.93
N LYS A 123 12.49 -27.49 -13.97
CA LYS A 123 12.62 -27.91 -15.37
C LYS A 123 13.69 -27.10 -16.12
N GLY A 124 14.13 -27.60 -17.27
CA GLY A 124 15.03 -26.90 -18.19
C GLY A 124 16.34 -26.43 -17.53
N LYS A 125 16.82 -25.25 -17.94
CA LYS A 125 18.10 -24.69 -17.48
C LYS A 125 18.15 -24.45 -15.97
N PHE A 126 17.03 -24.11 -15.34
CA PHE A 126 16.96 -23.96 -13.89
C PHE A 126 17.28 -25.28 -13.17
N ALA A 127 16.76 -26.40 -13.69
CA ALA A 127 17.04 -27.74 -13.18
C ALA A 127 18.52 -28.10 -13.33
N GLU A 128 19.09 -27.83 -14.50
CA GLU A 128 20.51 -28.09 -14.78
C GLU A 128 21.42 -27.31 -13.83
N ALA A 129 21.11 -26.03 -13.60
CA ALA A 129 21.83 -25.16 -12.67
C ALA A 129 21.73 -25.68 -11.23
N PHE A 130 20.54 -26.12 -10.80
CA PHE A 130 20.30 -26.69 -9.48
C PHE A 130 21.01 -28.03 -9.29
N GLU A 131 20.83 -29.00 -10.19
CA GLU A 131 21.37 -30.36 -10.04
C GLU A 131 22.90 -30.37 -10.11
N LYS A 132 23.51 -29.52 -10.96
CA LYS A 132 24.97 -29.33 -10.95
C LYS A 132 25.48 -28.86 -9.59
N HIS A 133 24.72 -28.00 -8.93
CA HIS A 133 25.05 -27.50 -7.59
C HIS A 133 24.75 -28.54 -6.49
N ALA A 134 23.66 -29.31 -6.65
CA ALA A 134 23.15 -30.26 -5.67
C ALA A 134 24.12 -31.40 -5.34
N THR A 135 24.97 -31.80 -6.29
CA THR A 135 25.99 -32.86 -6.11
C THR A 135 26.95 -32.67 -4.94
N ARG A 136 27.00 -31.46 -4.37
CA ARG A 136 27.94 -31.06 -3.31
C ARG A 136 27.36 -31.13 -1.89
N TYR A 137 26.07 -31.49 -1.74
CA TYR A 137 25.35 -31.37 -0.47
C TYR A 137 24.65 -32.66 -0.06
N ASP A 138 24.36 -32.77 1.23
CA ASP A 138 23.69 -33.92 1.80
C ASP A 138 22.19 -33.96 1.43
N ILE A 139 21.62 -35.16 1.52
CA ILE A 139 20.23 -35.44 1.13
C ILE A 139 19.23 -34.59 1.93
N CYS A 140 19.49 -34.32 3.21
CA CYS A 140 18.57 -33.56 4.06
C CYS A 140 18.52 -32.10 3.63
N THR A 141 19.68 -31.49 3.35
CA THR A 141 19.77 -30.12 2.81
C THR A 141 19.04 -30.00 1.46
N LEU A 142 19.29 -30.94 0.54
CA LEU A 142 18.63 -30.97 -0.76
C LEU A 142 17.11 -31.11 -0.66
N ALA A 143 16.62 -31.91 0.29
CA ALA A 143 15.19 -32.06 0.53
C ALA A 143 14.54 -30.74 0.95
N LYS A 144 15.17 -29.98 1.87
CA LYS A 144 14.68 -28.67 2.30
C LYS A 144 14.61 -27.68 1.14
N TRP A 145 15.67 -27.58 0.34
CA TRP A 145 15.70 -26.70 -0.83
C TRP A 145 14.63 -27.07 -1.85
N ARG A 146 14.43 -28.37 -2.10
CA ARG A 146 13.39 -28.85 -3.03
C ARG A 146 11.99 -28.46 -2.58
N VAL A 147 11.69 -28.61 -1.29
CA VAL A 147 10.41 -28.18 -0.71
C VAL A 147 10.23 -26.67 -0.85
N ALA A 148 11.24 -25.89 -0.46
CA ALA A 148 11.17 -24.44 -0.52
C ALA A 148 10.96 -23.90 -1.96
N LEU A 149 11.65 -24.48 -2.95
CA LEU A 149 11.49 -24.14 -4.37
C LEU A 149 10.10 -24.53 -4.91
N GLU A 150 9.56 -25.67 -4.49
CA GLU A 150 8.23 -26.10 -4.87
C GLU A 150 7.16 -25.18 -4.25
N THR A 151 7.33 -24.82 -2.96
CA THR A 151 6.42 -23.89 -2.26
C THR A 151 6.43 -22.51 -2.92
N VAL A 152 7.60 -21.93 -3.19
CA VAL A 152 7.67 -20.60 -3.83
C VAL A 152 7.10 -20.60 -5.25
N GLY A 153 7.26 -21.70 -6.00
CA GLY A 153 6.71 -21.84 -7.35
C GLY A 153 5.17 -21.87 -7.39
N LYS A 154 4.53 -22.34 -6.31
CA LYS A 154 3.06 -22.40 -6.17
C LYS A 154 2.42 -21.08 -5.74
N ILE A 155 3.20 -20.16 -5.18
CA ILE A 155 2.69 -18.86 -4.70
C ILE A 155 2.42 -17.94 -5.89
N SER A 156 1.27 -17.28 -5.87
CA SER A 156 0.92 -16.27 -6.88
C SER A 156 1.85 -15.05 -6.78
N GLY A 157 2.73 -14.92 -7.77
CA GLY A 157 3.73 -13.87 -7.89
C GLY A 157 3.53 -12.94 -9.07
N HIS A 158 4.51 -12.06 -9.31
CA HIS A 158 4.57 -11.23 -10.50
C HIS A 158 5.58 -11.83 -11.50
N THR A 159 5.21 -11.98 -12.77
CA THR A 159 6.08 -12.56 -13.80
C THR A 159 6.60 -11.46 -14.72
N VAL A 160 7.91 -11.24 -14.72
CA VAL A 160 8.58 -10.27 -15.60
C VAL A 160 9.05 -11.00 -16.84
N ARG A 161 8.33 -10.85 -17.95
CA ARG A 161 8.67 -11.51 -19.21
C ARG A 161 9.72 -10.73 -20.00
N GLU A 162 10.44 -11.42 -20.88
CA GLU A 162 11.55 -10.86 -21.65
C GLU A 162 11.15 -9.69 -22.58
N LYS A 163 9.90 -9.65 -23.03
CA LYS A 163 9.35 -8.58 -23.89
C LYS A 163 8.59 -7.48 -23.14
N MET A 164 8.68 -7.45 -21.81
CA MET A 164 8.03 -6.44 -20.98
C MET A 164 9.02 -5.36 -20.54
N TYR A 165 8.52 -4.13 -20.36
CA TYR A 165 9.30 -3.07 -19.73
C TYR A 165 9.43 -3.35 -18.23
N GLU A 166 10.66 -3.56 -17.77
CA GLU A 166 10.95 -3.82 -16.35
C GLU A 166 10.42 -2.71 -15.44
N THR A 167 10.38 -1.45 -15.92
CA THR A 167 9.85 -0.30 -15.20
C THR A 167 8.35 -0.42 -14.88
N ASP A 168 7.56 -0.98 -15.79
CA ASP A 168 6.12 -1.15 -15.58
C ASP A 168 5.87 -2.24 -14.53
N SER A 169 6.62 -3.35 -14.63
CA SER A 169 6.62 -4.42 -13.62
C SER A 169 7.04 -3.90 -12.24
N ILE A 170 8.12 -3.12 -12.15
CA ILE A 170 8.58 -2.53 -10.88
C ILE A 170 7.50 -1.65 -10.27
N LYS A 171 6.84 -0.82 -11.08
CA LYS A 171 5.76 0.05 -10.60
C LYS A 171 4.61 -0.76 -10.00
N GLU A 172 4.15 -1.80 -10.71
CA GLU A 172 3.07 -2.67 -10.22
C GLU A 172 3.46 -3.39 -8.92
N ILE A 173 4.70 -3.89 -8.83
CA ILE A 173 5.22 -4.55 -7.64
C ILE A 173 5.25 -3.57 -6.44
N VAL A 174 5.78 -2.35 -6.64
CA VAL A 174 5.84 -1.33 -5.59
C VAL A 174 4.44 -0.91 -5.14
N ASP A 175 3.51 -0.71 -6.07
CA ASP A 175 2.12 -0.36 -5.75
C ASP A 175 1.44 -1.47 -4.92
N ARG A 176 1.69 -2.75 -5.26
CA ARG A 176 1.21 -3.90 -4.47
C ARG A 176 1.81 -3.93 -3.07
N ILE A 177 3.12 -3.72 -2.93
CA ILE A 177 3.81 -3.76 -1.62
C ILE A 177 3.32 -2.63 -0.73
N LEU A 178 3.14 -1.44 -1.30
CA LEU A 178 2.65 -0.28 -0.56
C LEU A 178 1.27 -0.54 0.05
N PHE A 179 0.39 -1.23 -0.70
CA PHE A 179 -0.92 -1.63 -0.20
C PHE A 179 -0.84 -2.59 1.00
N GLU A 180 0.15 -3.49 1.03
CA GLU A 180 0.31 -4.50 2.07
C GLU A 180 1.03 -3.99 3.33
N ILE A 181 2.03 -3.10 3.17
CA ILE A 181 2.90 -2.66 4.27
C ILE A 181 2.37 -1.39 4.95
N ASP A 182 1.82 -0.47 4.17
CA ASP A 182 1.27 0.80 4.66
C ASP A 182 -0.11 0.98 4.03
N PRO A 183 -1.13 0.22 4.50
CA PRO A 183 -2.49 0.54 4.14
C PRO A 183 -2.67 2.00 4.55
N LYS A 184 -2.93 2.90 3.59
CA LYS A 184 -3.36 4.29 3.87
C LYS A 184 -4.77 4.29 4.50
N THR A 185 -5.05 3.38 5.41
CA THR A 185 -6.29 3.29 6.14
C THR A 185 -6.19 4.30 7.27
N LEU A 186 -6.85 5.43 7.07
CA LEU A 186 -7.19 6.32 8.16
C LEU A 186 -8.07 5.56 9.15
N ASP A 187 -7.90 5.77 10.45
CA ASP A 187 -8.66 5.04 11.47
C ASP A 187 -10.17 5.25 11.28
N VAL A 188 -10.88 4.15 10.99
CA VAL A 188 -12.33 4.10 11.03
C VAL A 188 -12.72 3.48 12.37
N PRO A 189 -13.59 4.12 13.18
CA PRO A 189 -14.13 3.49 14.39
C PRO A 189 -14.67 2.09 14.09
N LYS A 190 -14.28 1.09 14.89
CA LYS A 190 -14.57 -0.35 14.68
C LYS A 190 -16.06 -0.71 14.64
N TYR A 191 -16.94 0.22 15.02
CA TYR A 191 -18.38 -0.01 15.18
C TYR A 191 -19.17 1.00 14.36
N SER A 192 -19.36 0.69 13.08
CA SER A 192 -20.12 1.53 12.16
C SER A 192 -21.17 0.68 11.45
N VAL A 193 -22.30 0.50 12.13
CA VAL A 193 -23.44 -0.28 11.62
C VAL A 193 -24.01 0.41 10.39
N GLY A 194 -24.19 -0.33 9.29
CA GLY A 194 -24.71 0.21 8.03
C GLY A 194 -23.72 1.06 7.23
N LEU A 195 -22.42 1.06 7.59
CA LEU A 195 -21.41 1.82 6.86
C LEU A 195 -21.11 1.22 5.48
N ASP A 196 -21.01 -0.10 5.38
CA ASP A 196 -20.61 -0.78 4.14
C ASP A 196 -21.55 -0.47 2.97
N SER A 197 -22.86 -0.51 3.19
CA SER A 197 -23.85 -0.18 2.15
C SER A 197 -23.76 1.29 1.72
N ARG A 198 -23.54 2.22 2.66
CA ARG A 198 -23.35 3.64 2.34
C ARG A 198 -22.05 3.88 1.55
N VAL A 199 -20.99 3.13 1.85
CA VAL A 199 -19.74 3.19 1.10
C VAL A 199 -19.92 2.63 -0.31
N GLU A 200 -20.66 1.53 -0.47
CA GLU A 200 -21.01 0.96 -1.78
C GLU A 200 -21.82 1.94 -2.63
N ASP A 201 -22.83 2.60 -2.04
CA ASP A 201 -23.64 3.63 -2.70
C ASP A 201 -22.76 4.75 -3.27
N ILE A 202 -21.85 5.30 -2.45
CA ILE A 202 -20.94 6.36 -2.89
C ILE A 202 -19.95 5.85 -3.94
N THR A 203 -19.40 4.65 -3.74
CA THR A 203 -18.46 4.03 -4.68
C THR A 203 -19.10 3.78 -6.05
N ALA A 204 -20.40 3.48 -6.09
CA ALA A 204 -21.16 3.33 -7.34
C ALA A 204 -21.21 4.65 -8.14
N LEU A 205 -21.19 5.81 -7.46
CA LEU A 205 -21.18 7.12 -8.12
C LEU A 205 -19.90 7.38 -8.92
N PHE A 206 -18.79 6.71 -8.61
CA PHE A 206 -17.51 6.90 -9.32
C PHE A 206 -17.59 6.50 -10.80
N ARG A 207 -18.56 5.64 -11.15
CA ARG A 207 -18.76 5.14 -12.52
C ARG A 207 -19.80 5.94 -13.31
N ARG A 208 -20.52 6.87 -12.68
CA ARG A 208 -21.51 7.70 -13.36
C ARG A 208 -20.80 8.77 -14.19
N LYS A 209 -20.64 8.50 -15.49
CA LYS A 209 -20.34 9.54 -16.46
C LYS A 209 -21.65 10.20 -16.86
N SER A 210 -21.81 11.50 -16.62
CA SER A 210 -22.88 12.24 -17.27
C SER A 210 -22.57 12.33 -18.77
N LYS A 211 -23.59 12.37 -19.63
CA LYS A 211 -23.43 12.51 -21.08
C LYS A 211 -22.76 13.84 -21.47
N ASP A 212 -22.73 14.82 -20.57
CA ASP A 212 -22.26 16.19 -20.80
C ASP A 212 -20.93 16.52 -20.11
N THR A 213 -20.37 15.66 -19.26
CA THR A 213 -19.18 16.03 -18.48
C THR A 213 -17.88 15.59 -19.15
N LYS A 214 -17.16 16.57 -19.71
CA LYS A 214 -15.74 16.48 -20.07
C LYS A 214 -14.79 16.61 -18.86
N SER A 215 -15.31 16.67 -17.63
CA SER A 215 -14.55 16.90 -16.39
C SER A 215 -14.60 15.71 -15.42
N PHE A 216 -13.73 15.77 -14.40
CA PHE A 216 -13.72 14.93 -13.20
C PHE A 216 -15.02 15.04 -12.39
N ILE A 217 -15.23 14.14 -11.42
CA ILE A 217 -16.47 14.09 -10.61
C ILE A 217 -16.23 14.67 -9.22
N ARG A 218 -17.12 15.55 -8.77
CA ARG A 218 -17.26 16.05 -7.41
C ARG A 218 -18.49 15.42 -6.74
N ILE A 219 -18.28 14.88 -5.55
CA ILE A 219 -19.32 14.26 -4.73
C ILE A 219 -19.43 15.04 -3.43
N GLY A 220 -20.61 15.59 -3.16
CA GLY A 220 -20.94 16.28 -1.92
C GLY A 220 -21.58 15.35 -0.90
N ILE A 221 -20.93 15.13 0.23
CA ILE A 221 -21.50 14.43 1.39
C ILE A 221 -21.99 15.49 2.39
N HIS A 222 -23.29 15.58 2.61
CA HIS A 222 -23.87 16.58 3.51
C HIS A 222 -24.80 15.99 4.58
N GLY A 223 -25.05 16.76 5.62
CA GLY A 223 -25.85 16.33 6.77
C GLY A 223 -25.49 17.05 8.06
N MET A 224 -26.27 16.82 9.11
CA MET A 224 -26.11 17.48 10.41
C MET A 224 -24.76 17.19 11.08
N ALA A 225 -24.38 18.00 12.06
CA ALA A 225 -23.20 17.74 12.88
C ALA A 225 -23.34 16.39 13.61
N GLY A 226 -22.24 15.64 13.74
CA GLY A 226 -22.23 14.36 14.47
C GLY A 226 -22.85 13.15 13.74
N VAL A 227 -23.45 13.32 12.56
CA VAL A 227 -24.11 12.22 11.81
C VAL A 227 -23.14 11.21 11.16
N GLY A 228 -21.82 11.41 11.28
CA GLY A 228 -20.81 10.49 10.76
C GLY A 228 -20.35 10.75 9.31
N LYS A 229 -20.47 11.99 8.79
CA LYS A 229 -19.97 12.35 7.45
C LYS A 229 -18.48 12.07 7.26
N THR A 230 -17.65 12.52 8.21
CA THR A 230 -16.21 12.31 8.21
C THR A 230 -15.89 10.82 8.22
N THR A 231 -16.55 10.04 9.09
CA THR A 231 -16.42 8.57 9.16
C THR A 231 -16.74 7.91 7.82
N LEU A 232 -17.82 8.32 7.15
CA LEU A 232 -18.20 7.80 5.85
C LEU A 232 -17.16 8.15 4.77
N ALA A 233 -16.68 9.40 4.75
CA ALA A 233 -15.67 9.83 3.78
C ALA A 233 -14.33 9.09 3.96
N ILE A 234 -13.91 8.87 5.21
CA ILE A 234 -12.74 8.06 5.56
C ILE A 234 -12.91 6.62 5.04
N ALA A 235 -14.07 6.00 5.27
CA ALA A 235 -14.31 4.63 4.82
C ALA A 235 -14.32 4.49 3.29
N VAL A 236 -14.97 5.43 2.59
CA VAL A 236 -14.93 5.50 1.11
C VAL A 236 -13.50 5.70 0.62
N PHE A 237 -12.71 6.56 1.26
CA PHE A 237 -11.31 6.79 0.92
C PHE A 237 -10.50 5.50 1.07
N ASN A 238 -10.56 4.87 2.24
CA ASN A 238 -9.84 3.64 2.57
C ASN A 238 -10.16 2.51 1.59
N GLN A 239 -11.42 2.35 1.19
CA GLN A 239 -11.81 1.31 0.25
C GLN A 239 -11.38 1.59 -1.20
N ASN A 240 -11.11 2.84 -1.58
CA ASN A 240 -10.93 3.20 -2.99
C ASN A 240 -9.59 3.83 -3.35
N TYR A 241 -8.79 4.31 -2.40
CA TYR A 241 -7.59 5.11 -2.70
C TYR A 241 -6.59 4.40 -3.62
N HIS A 242 -6.49 3.07 -3.53
CA HIS A 242 -5.59 2.23 -4.33
C HIS A 242 -5.95 2.20 -5.83
N ARG A 243 -7.16 2.62 -6.21
CA ARG A 243 -7.63 2.68 -7.61
C ARG A 243 -7.14 3.92 -8.36
N PHE A 244 -6.41 4.80 -7.68
CA PHE A 244 -5.96 6.11 -8.17
C PHE A 244 -4.44 6.20 -8.16
N GLN A 245 -3.89 7.03 -9.05
CA GLN A 245 -2.44 7.29 -9.13
C GLN A 245 -1.92 8.16 -7.97
N GLY A 246 -2.84 8.76 -7.21
CA GLY A 246 -2.54 9.55 -6.03
C GLY A 246 -3.82 9.78 -5.21
N SER A 247 -3.66 9.87 -3.90
CA SER A 247 -4.78 10.03 -2.99
C SER A 247 -4.41 10.91 -1.79
N CYS A 248 -5.31 11.79 -1.40
CA CYS A 248 -5.14 12.69 -0.26
C CYS A 248 -6.44 12.89 0.51
N PHE A 249 -6.34 12.95 1.84
CA PHE A 249 -7.43 13.31 2.73
C PHE A 249 -7.06 14.58 3.49
N LEU A 250 -7.72 15.68 3.17
CA LEU A 250 -7.54 16.97 3.83
C LEU A 250 -8.57 17.04 4.97
N ALA A 251 -8.10 16.88 6.21
CA ALA A 251 -8.94 16.92 7.41
C ALA A 251 -9.20 18.36 7.87
N ASN A 252 -10.36 18.59 8.50
CA ASN A 252 -10.71 19.85 9.18
C ASN A 252 -10.43 21.12 8.34
N VAL A 253 -10.81 21.10 7.06
CA VAL A 253 -10.42 22.15 6.10
C VAL A 253 -10.94 23.52 6.51
N ARG A 254 -12.15 23.60 7.08
CA ARG A 254 -12.69 24.82 7.68
C ARG A 254 -11.71 25.50 8.64
N GLU A 255 -11.24 24.79 9.65
CA GLU A 255 -10.30 25.32 10.65
C GLU A 255 -8.93 25.61 10.03
N GLU A 256 -8.44 24.70 9.19
CA GLU A 256 -7.11 24.82 8.60
C GLU A 256 -7.00 25.90 7.53
N SER A 257 -8.11 26.39 6.99
CA SER A 257 -8.09 27.41 5.94
C SER A 257 -8.29 28.84 6.42
N GLU A 258 -8.49 29.06 7.72
CA GLU A 258 -8.71 30.39 8.31
C GLU A 258 -7.52 31.35 8.11
N THR A 259 -6.32 30.81 7.88
CA THR A 259 -5.11 31.60 7.66
C THR A 259 -4.44 31.24 6.34
N GLU A 260 -3.74 32.21 5.73
CA GLU A 260 -2.92 31.97 4.54
C GLU A 260 -1.86 30.87 4.76
N LYS A 261 -1.28 30.81 5.96
CA LYS A 261 -0.32 29.74 6.32
C LYS A 261 -1.00 28.37 6.34
N GLY A 262 -2.22 28.29 6.84
CA GLY A 262 -3.02 27.07 6.87
C GLY A 262 -3.42 26.59 5.47
N LYS A 263 -3.84 27.49 4.58
CA LYS A 263 -4.07 27.19 3.15
C LYS A 263 -2.81 26.62 2.48
N VAL A 264 -1.65 27.22 2.71
CA VAL A 264 -0.35 26.69 2.22
C VAL A 264 -0.07 25.31 2.79
N ARG A 265 -0.43 25.03 4.05
CA ARG A 265 -0.27 23.72 4.68
C ARG A 265 -1.13 22.66 4.00
N LEU A 266 -2.39 22.96 3.71
CA LEU A 266 -3.30 22.08 2.96
C LEU A 266 -2.76 21.75 1.56
N GLN A 267 -2.25 22.74 0.84
CA GLN A 267 -1.63 22.53 -0.48
C GLN A 267 -0.36 21.66 -0.38
N LYS A 268 0.48 21.88 0.63
CA LYS A 268 1.69 21.06 0.87
C LYS A 268 1.30 19.61 1.14
N GLN A 269 0.29 19.38 1.98
CA GLN A 269 -0.21 18.06 2.26
C GLN A 269 -0.71 17.38 0.98
N LEU A 270 -1.58 18.03 0.21
CA LEU A 270 -2.10 17.51 -1.06
C LEU A 270 -0.98 17.09 -2.02
N VAL A 271 0.01 17.97 -2.22
CA VAL A 271 1.13 17.72 -3.12
C VAL A 271 1.99 16.54 -2.64
N ASN A 272 2.31 16.48 -1.35
CA ASN A 272 3.14 15.42 -0.79
C ASN A 272 2.42 14.06 -0.83
N ASP A 273 1.14 14.01 -0.46
CA ASP A 273 0.33 12.78 -0.39
C ASP A 273 0.11 12.14 -1.77
N ILE A 274 0.01 12.97 -2.82
CA ILE A 274 -0.23 12.53 -4.20
C ILE A 274 1.08 12.26 -4.94
N LEU A 275 2.12 13.09 -4.79
CA LEU A 275 3.33 12.96 -5.59
C LEU A 275 4.36 12.01 -5.00
N LYS A 276 4.40 11.82 -3.66
CA LYS A 276 5.23 10.86 -2.89
C LYS A 276 6.73 10.78 -3.19
N ARG A 277 7.27 11.58 -4.10
CA ARG A 277 8.64 11.45 -4.63
C ARG A 277 9.65 12.40 -3.98
N LYS A 278 9.21 13.60 -3.60
CA LYS A 278 10.05 14.68 -3.03
C LYS A 278 9.18 15.58 -2.14
N LYS A 279 9.77 16.18 -1.10
CA LYS A 279 9.14 17.29 -0.38
C LYS A 279 9.16 18.51 -1.30
N TYR A 280 7.99 18.94 -1.73
CA TYR A 280 7.87 20.16 -2.53
C TYR A 280 7.79 21.37 -1.61
N GLU A 281 8.57 22.41 -1.92
CA GLU A 281 8.47 23.69 -1.24
C GLU A 281 7.31 24.50 -1.86
N ILE A 282 6.40 24.94 -1.00
CA ILE A 282 5.30 25.84 -1.35
C ILE A 282 5.42 27.04 -0.40
N ASN A 283 5.69 28.21 -0.96
CA ASN A 283 6.00 29.41 -0.18
C ASN A 283 4.78 30.31 0.00
N ASN A 284 3.80 30.20 -0.89
CA ASN A 284 2.54 30.94 -0.84
C ASN A 284 1.44 30.18 -1.60
N VAL A 285 0.18 30.60 -1.41
CA VAL A 285 -1.01 29.93 -1.97
C VAL A 285 -0.97 29.87 -3.50
N GLN A 286 -0.56 30.94 -4.17
CA GLN A 286 -0.51 31.01 -5.63
C GLN A 286 0.49 30.00 -6.22
N SER A 287 1.68 29.91 -5.64
CA SER A 287 2.69 28.92 -6.04
C SER A 287 2.21 27.48 -5.86
N GLY A 288 1.40 27.23 -4.82
CA GLY A 288 0.77 25.92 -4.60
C GLY A 288 -0.30 25.61 -5.65
N ILE A 289 -1.15 26.58 -6.01
CA ILE A 289 -2.15 26.43 -7.08
C ILE A 289 -1.47 26.04 -8.40
N GLU A 290 -0.40 26.74 -8.78
CA GLU A 290 0.34 26.48 -10.02
C GLU A 290 0.99 25.09 -10.02
N LEU A 291 1.54 24.67 -8.88
CA LEU A 291 2.13 23.34 -8.72
C LEU A 291 1.07 22.23 -8.82
N ILE A 292 -0.08 22.41 -8.17
CA ILE A 292 -1.21 21.48 -8.23
C ILE A 292 -1.72 21.36 -9.67
N ARG A 293 -1.93 22.50 -10.34
CA ARG A 293 -2.38 22.55 -11.74
C ARG A 293 -1.41 21.86 -12.69
N SER A 294 -0.11 22.03 -12.50
CA SER A 294 0.91 21.47 -13.39
C SER A 294 1.27 20.00 -13.12
N LYS A 295 1.16 19.51 -11.87
CA LYS A 295 1.64 18.17 -11.48
C LYS A 295 0.54 17.20 -11.06
N ILE A 296 -0.59 17.69 -10.56
CA ILE A 296 -1.66 16.86 -9.98
C ILE A 296 -2.84 16.76 -10.94
N CYS A 297 -3.28 17.87 -11.54
CA CYS A 297 -4.49 17.86 -12.37
C CYS A 297 -4.44 16.88 -13.55
N SER A 298 -3.27 16.56 -14.12
CA SER A 298 -3.18 15.57 -15.21
C SER A 298 -3.23 14.10 -14.74
N ARG A 299 -3.24 13.86 -13.42
CA ARG A 299 -3.23 12.52 -12.82
C ARG A 299 -4.63 12.10 -12.39
N LYS A 300 -4.89 10.79 -12.45
CA LYS A 300 -6.08 10.20 -11.86
C LYS A 300 -5.95 10.20 -10.33
N VAL A 301 -6.66 11.09 -9.64
CA VAL A 301 -6.53 11.27 -8.18
C VAL A 301 -7.85 11.12 -7.42
N LEU A 302 -7.76 10.69 -6.15
CA LEU A 302 -8.85 10.71 -5.18
C LEU A 302 -8.52 11.74 -4.08
N ILE A 303 -9.32 12.80 -3.99
CA ILE A 303 -9.14 13.84 -2.98
C ILE A 303 -10.38 13.87 -2.09
N VAL A 304 -10.19 13.79 -0.78
CA VAL A 304 -11.25 14.05 0.20
C VAL A 304 -10.96 15.36 0.91
N VAL A 305 -11.97 16.21 0.99
CA VAL A 305 -11.95 17.49 1.69
C VAL A 305 -12.98 17.39 2.80
N ASP A 306 -12.52 17.31 4.04
CA ASP A 306 -13.38 17.14 5.21
C ASP A 306 -13.70 18.47 5.89
N ASP A 307 -14.97 18.64 6.27
CA ASP A 307 -15.56 19.79 6.96
C ASP A 307 -15.29 21.11 6.22
N LEU A 308 -15.88 21.26 5.03
CA LEU A 308 -15.86 22.51 4.26
C LEU A 308 -17.13 23.34 4.51
N ASP A 309 -16.98 24.63 4.81
CA ASP A 309 -18.10 25.57 5.02
C ASP A 309 -18.12 26.77 4.05
N ASP A 310 -16.97 27.14 3.49
CA ASP A 310 -16.77 28.19 2.48
C ASP A 310 -15.96 27.61 1.30
N PRO A 311 -16.33 27.83 0.03
CA PRO A 311 -15.56 27.35 -1.11
C PRO A 311 -14.27 28.15 -1.37
N SER A 312 -14.16 29.38 -0.86
CA SER A 312 -13.06 30.32 -1.15
C SER A 312 -11.65 29.76 -0.89
N PRO A 313 -11.41 28.94 0.15
CA PRO A 313 -10.10 28.33 0.39
C PRO A 313 -9.63 27.31 -0.63
N LEU A 314 -10.51 26.82 -1.51
CA LEU A 314 -10.25 25.67 -2.37
C LEU A 314 -10.13 26.03 -3.86
N GLU A 315 -9.73 27.25 -4.20
CA GLU A 315 -9.43 27.65 -5.58
C GLU A 315 -8.47 26.67 -6.29
N PHE A 316 -7.57 26.02 -5.55
CA PHE A 316 -6.67 25.01 -6.10
C PHE A 316 -7.39 23.72 -6.57
N LEU A 317 -8.63 23.48 -6.14
CA LEU A 317 -9.48 22.36 -6.58
C LEU A 317 -10.37 22.71 -7.79
N GLU A 318 -10.26 23.93 -8.32
CA GLU A 318 -10.90 24.35 -9.57
C GLU A 318 -10.08 24.00 -10.82
N GLY A 319 -8.89 23.39 -10.64
CA GLY A 319 -8.03 22.98 -11.74
C GLY A 319 -8.69 21.94 -12.68
N PRO A 320 -8.20 21.81 -13.92
CA PRO A 320 -8.73 20.86 -14.90
C PRO A 320 -8.26 19.44 -14.58
N PHE A 321 -8.78 18.83 -13.50
CA PHE A 321 -8.38 17.48 -13.12
C PHE A 321 -8.74 16.45 -14.20
N HIS A 322 -7.95 15.38 -14.25
CA HIS A 322 -8.12 14.25 -15.13
C HIS A 322 -9.55 13.69 -14.98
N MET A 323 -10.20 13.34 -16.09
CA MET A 323 -11.62 12.96 -16.13
C MET A 323 -12.00 11.78 -15.21
N GLU A 324 -11.04 10.95 -14.83
CA GLU A 324 -11.24 9.84 -13.89
C GLU A 324 -10.92 10.19 -12.43
N SER A 325 -10.64 11.45 -12.13
CA SER A 325 -10.42 11.91 -10.76
C SER A 325 -11.74 12.06 -10.03
N ILE A 326 -11.71 11.81 -8.73
CA ILE A 326 -12.85 11.97 -7.83
C ILE A 326 -12.46 12.92 -6.71
N ILE A 327 -13.28 13.94 -6.48
CA ILE A 327 -13.16 14.84 -5.34
C ILE A 327 -14.39 14.67 -4.46
N ILE A 328 -14.21 14.27 -3.21
CA ILE A 328 -15.28 14.10 -2.22
C ILE A 328 -15.18 15.25 -1.24
N ILE A 329 -16.28 15.95 -0.99
CA ILE A 329 -16.34 17.07 -0.06
C ILE A 329 -17.37 16.75 1.01
N THR A 330 -17.00 16.82 2.29
CA THR A 330 -17.96 16.76 3.39
C THR A 330 -18.32 18.17 3.85
N THR A 331 -19.61 18.42 4.06
CA THR A 331 -20.09 19.74 4.51
C THR A 331 -21.36 19.63 5.34
N ARG A 332 -21.65 20.66 6.14
CA ARG A 332 -22.95 20.83 6.80
C ARG A 332 -23.91 21.68 5.95
N ASN A 333 -23.37 22.44 5.00
CA ASN A 333 -24.12 23.39 4.18
C ASN A 333 -24.49 22.75 2.84
N GLU A 334 -25.77 22.48 2.63
CA GLU A 334 -26.24 21.89 1.37
C GLU A 334 -26.08 22.85 0.19
N ASP A 335 -26.24 24.15 0.42
CA ASP A 335 -26.13 25.20 -0.61
C ASP A 335 -24.70 25.31 -1.16
N LEU A 336 -23.71 24.89 -0.37
CA LEU A 336 -22.31 24.81 -0.81
C LEU A 336 -22.15 23.87 -2.00
N LEU A 337 -22.96 22.81 -2.08
CA LEU A 337 -22.88 21.77 -3.12
C LEU A 337 -23.22 22.32 -4.50
N ASP A 338 -24.13 23.31 -4.58
CA ASP A 338 -24.44 24.05 -5.80
C ASP A 338 -23.25 24.93 -6.20
N THR A 339 -22.64 25.62 -5.24
CA THR A 339 -21.51 26.53 -5.48
C THR A 339 -20.29 25.79 -6.03
N ILE A 340 -19.97 24.61 -5.47
CA ILE A 340 -18.86 23.76 -5.95
C ILE A 340 -19.23 22.92 -7.18
N LYS A 341 -20.47 23.04 -7.69
CA LYS A 341 -21.00 22.28 -8.83
C LYS A 341 -20.86 20.76 -8.65
N ALA A 342 -21.25 20.24 -7.48
CA ALA A 342 -21.19 18.80 -7.22
C ALA A 342 -22.12 18.02 -8.16
N GLU A 343 -21.57 17.08 -8.92
CA GLU A 343 -22.33 16.23 -9.85
C GLU A 343 -23.20 15.20 -9.13
N ALA A 344 -22.80 14.81 -7.91
CA ALA A 344 -23.59 13.93 -7.07
C ALA A 344 -23.64 14.44 -5.62
N ARG A 345 -24.81 14.26 -4.99
CA ARG A 345 -25.06 14.65 -3.60
C ARG A 345 -25.46 13.40 -2.81
N TYR A 346 -24.87 13.24 -1.64
CA TYR A 346 -25.17 12.15 -0.71
C TYR A 346 -25.52 12.74 0.65
N LYS A 347 -26.78 12.60 1.06
CA LYS A 347 -27.24 13.03 2.39
C LYS A 347 -27.02 11.92 3.39
N VAL A 348 -26.21 12.18 4.41
CA VAL A 348 -26.04 11.27 5.54
C VAL A 348 -27.19 11.51 6.51
N ASN A 349 -28.09 10.54 6.59
CA ASN A 349 -29.22 10.57 7.51
C ASN A 349 -28.81 10.01 8.87
N GLU A 350 -29.57 10.40 9.91
CA GLU A 350 -29.50 9.80 11.23
C GLU A 350 -29.73 8.29 11.15
N LEU A 351 -29.07 7.55 12.04
CA LEU A 351 -29.17 6.11 12.11
C LEU A 351 -30.60 5.70 12.47
N GLY A 352 -31.18 4.78 11.70
CA GLY A 352 -32.53 4.29 11.98
C GLY A 352 -32.62 3.59 13.34
N ASN A 353 -33.82 3.43 13.88
CA ASN A 353 -34.06 2.79 15.19
C ASN A 353 -33.40 1.41 15.34
N ALA A 354 -33.23 0.65 14.25
CA ALA A 354 -32.55 -0.64 14.24
C ALA A 354 -31.01 -0.50 14.33
N GLU A 355 -30.42 0.45 13.60
CA GLU A 355 -28.98 0.70 13.57
C GLU A 355 -28.50 1.34 14.88
N SER A 356 -29.28 2.29 15.40
CA SER A 356 -29.04 2.94 16.71
C SER A 356 -29.01 1.94 17.87
N ARG A 357 -29.82 0.87 17.82
CA ARG A 357 -29.82 -0.22 18.82
C ARG A 357 -28.55 -1.07 18.80
N HIS A 358 -27.81 -1.09 17.69
CA HIS A 358 -26.55 -1.86 17.56
C HIS A 358 -25.31 -1.02 17.92
N LEU A 359 -25.44 0.32 17.92
CA LEU A 359 -24.39 1.25 18.34
C LEU A 359 -24.34 1.49 19.86
N LEU A 360 -25.49 1.47 20.55
CA LEU A 360 -25.52 1.69 22.01
C LEU A 360 -24.77 0.62 22.83
N PRO A 361 -24.84 -0.70 22.52
CA PRO A 361 -24.09 -1.72 23.25
C PRO A 361 -22.58 -1.67 22.99
N SER A 362 -22.15 -1.23 21.80
CA SER A 362 -20.73 -1.15 21.43
C SER A 362 -20.00 0.01 22.10
N MET A 363 -20.70 1.11 22.43
CA MET A 363 -20.15 2.23 23.22
C MET A 363 -19.97 1.91 24.72
N HIS A 364 -20.66 0.90 25.27
CA HIS A 364 -20.54 0.52 26.68
C HIS A 364 -19.36 -0.42 26.98
N LEU A 365 -18.82 -1.09 25.95
CA LEU A 365 -17.65 -1.95 26.09
C LEU A 365 -16.31 -1.19 26.20
N GLU A 366 -16.29 0.13 25.99
CA GLU A 366 -15.10 0.99 26.17
C GLU A 366 -15.04 1.69 27.54
N ARG A 367 -16.04 1.48 28.42
CA ARG A 367 -16.10 2.12 29.75
C ARG A 367 -15.88 1.16 30.93
N ILE A 368 -15.37 -0.04 30.68
CA ILE A 368 -14.92 -1.01 31.69
C ILE A 368 -13.49 -1.38 31.35
#